data_AF-A0A1G7WWU7-F1
#
_entry.id   AF-A0A1G7WWU7-F1
#
_cell.length_a   1.000
_cell.length_b   1.000
_cell.length_c   1.000
_cell.angle_alpha   90.00
_cell.angle_beta   90.00
_cell.angle_gamma   90.00
#
_symmetry.space_group_name_H-M   'P 1'
#
loop_
_entity.id
_entity.type
_entity.pdbx_description
1 polymer ?
#
loop_
_entity_poly.entity_id
_entity_poly.type
_entity_poly.pdbx_seq_one_letter_code
_entity_poly.pdbx_strand_id
1 'polypeptide(L)'
;MTAPSSIDSEFLHEQLSQASPDLLRQMLTAFINTIKEIARRLGVARNTVRAALASDRPPRYERARRGSVADPYEPQVRALLAQWPRMPGPVIAQRIDWPYSEGPLKKLLARIRPEYVGVDPVDRVSYEPGQLAQCDLWFPAPPIPVSPGQARVLPVLVIVLGSPGSCPRR
;
A
#
# COMPACT_ATOMS: atom_id res chain seq x y z
N MET A 1 11.23 -55.39 42.04
CA MET A 1 10.85 -54.65 40.82
C MET A 1 11.02 -53.18 41.13
N THR A 2 12.16 -52.65 40.69
CA THR A 2 12.66 -51.31 41.02
C THR A 2 11.93 -50.28 40.15
N ALA A 3 11.36 -49.25 40.77
CA ALA A 3 10.77 -48.14 40.04
C ALA A 3 11.89 -47.41 39.27
N PRO A 4 11.74 -47.13 37.96
CA PRO A 4 12.73 -46.34 37.24
C PRO A 4 12.71 -44.91 37.76
N SER A 5 13.78 -44.56 38.47
CA SER A 5 14.13 -43.21 38.92
C SER A 5 15.03 -42.55 37.88
N SER A 6 14.45 -42.09 36.77
CA SER A 6 15.03 -41.03 35.94
C SER A 6 13.95 -40.62 34.95
N ILE A 7 13.43 -39.41 35.10
CA ILE A 7 12.62 -38.82 34.05
C ILE A 7 13.64 -38.27 33.05
N ASP A 8 13.94 -39.04 32.00
CA ASP A 8 14.91 -38.63 30.99
C ASP A 8 14.37 -37.44 30.18
N SER A 9 15.24 -36.50 29.84
CA SER A 9 14.85 -35.23 29.19
C SER A 9 14.21 -35.42 27.82
N GLU A 10 14.50 -36.53 27.13
CA GLU A 10 13.81 -36.92 25.89
C GLU A 10 12.34 -37.27 26.13
N PHE A 11 12.02 -37.97 27.23
CA PHE A 11 10.66 -38.32 27.59
C PHE A 11 9.81 -37.07 27.88
N LEU A 12 10.38 -36.06 28.55
CA LEU A 12 9.70 -34.78 28.77
C LEU A 12 9.50 -34.01 27.47
N HIS A 13 10.49 -34.00 26.57
CA HIS A 13 10.38 -33.33 25.27
C HIS A 13 9.31 -33.98 24.38
N GLU A 14 9.24 -35.31 24.37
CA GLU A 14 8.25 -36.07 23.62
C GLU A 14 6.84 -35.82 24.19
N GLN A 15 6.67 -35.91 25.51
CA GLN A 15 5.39 -35.61 26.16
C GLN A 15 4.93 -34.16 26.00
N LEU A 16 5.84 -33.17 26.04
CA LEU A 16 5.53 -31.76 25.80
C LEU A 16 5.17 -31.49 24.33
N SER A 17 5.72 -32.24 23.38
CA SER A 17 5.39 -32.13 21.95
C SER A 17 4.05 -32.79 21.58
N GLN A 18 3.66 -33.83 22.33
CA GLN A 18 2.38 -34.53 22.17
C GLN A 18 1.24 -33.88 22.99
N ALA A 19 1.58 -33.04 23.98
CA ALA A 19 0.61 -32.29 24.76
C ALA A 19 -0.07 -31.22 23.89
N SER A 20 -1.41 -31.21 23.88
CA SER A 20 -2.17 -30.12 23.26
C SER A 20 -1.70 -28.76 23.83
N PRO A 21 -1.47 -27.72 22.99
CA PRO A 21 -1.01 -26.40 23.44
C PRO A 21 -1.87 -25.81 24.57
N ASP A 22 -3.14 -26.19 24.63
CA ASP A 22 -4.10 -25.75 25.65
C ASP A 22 -3.86 -26.41 27.01
N LEU A 23 -3.40 -27.66 27.04
CA LEU A 23 -3.05 -28.37 28.27
C LEU A 23 -1.81 -27.74 28.93
N LEU A 24 -0.81 -27.37 28.14
CA LEU A 24 0.40 -26.70 28.61
C LEU A 24 0.09 -25.30 29.17
N ARG A 25 -0.82 -24.56 28.51
CA ARG A 25 -1.31 -23.26 29.01
C ARG A 25 -2.11 -23.41 30.31
N GLN A 26 -2.98 -24.41 30.42
CA GLN A 26 -3.71 -24.71 31.65
C GLN A 26 -2.76 -25.06 32.80
N MET A 27 -1.79 -25.94 32.55
CA MET A 27 -0.80 -26.34 33.56
C MET A 27 0.05 -25.15 34.01
N LEU A 28 0.57 -24.32 33.10
CA LEU A 28 1.36 -23.15 33.46
C LEU A 28 0.54 -22.12 34.27
N THR A 29 -0.74 -21.95 33.94
CA THR A 29 -1.64 -21.01 34.63
C THR A 29 -2.01 -21.53 36.02
N ALA A 30 -2.31 -22.83 36.15
CA ALA A 30 -2.66 -23.45 37.42
C ALA A 30 -1.45 -23.58 38.37
N PHE A 31 -0.26 -23.83 37.82
CA PHE A 31 0.92 -24.17 38.60
C PHE A 31 1.81 -22.95 38.92
N ILE A 32 1.77 -21.87 38.12
CA ILE A 32 2.79 -20.80 38.22
C ILE A 32 2.24 -19.41 38.55
N ASN A 33 1.02 -19.00 38.17
CA ASN A 33 0.53 -17.64 38.51
C ASN A 33 -0.98 -17.53 38.77
N THR A 34 -1.36 -16.92 39.89
CA THR A 34 -2.75 -16.49 40.11
C THR A 34 -3.14 -15.38 39.11
N ILE A 35 -4.40 -15.34 38.66
CA ILE A 35 -4.92 -14.31 37.72
C ILE A 35 -4.59 -12.88 38.18
N LYS A 36 -4.59 -12.65 39.49
CA LYS A 36 -4.24 -11.36 40.11
C LYS A 36 -2.78 -10.99 39.89
N GLU A 37 -1.87 -11.94 39.99
CA GLU A 37 -0.44 -11.73 39.79
C GLU A 37 -0.11 -11.48 38.31
N ILE A 38 -0.76 -12.20 37.39
CA ILE A 38 -0.64 -11.97 35.95
C ILE A 38 -1.12 -10.55 35.59
N ALA A 39 -2.28 -10.14 36.11
CA ALA A 39 -2.83 -8.80 35.91
C ALA A 39 -1.88 -7.70 36.42
N ARG A 40 -1.28 -7.91 37.60
CA ARG A 40 -0.33 -6.96 38.20
C ARG A 40 0.96 -6.82 37.40
N ARG A 41 1.52 -7.94 36.93
CA ARG A 41 2.77 -7.94 36.13
C ARG A 41 2.58 -7.37 34.73
N LEU A 42 1.46 -7.68 34.09
CA LEU A 42 1.17 -7.22 32.71
C LEU A 42 0.50 -5.85 32.66
N GLY A 43 0.03 -5.31 33.79
CA GLY A 43 -0.72 -4.04 33.82
C GLY A 43 -2.09 -4.12 33.13
N VAL A 44 -2.64 -5.33 32.98
CA VAL A 44 -3.88 -5.60 32.25
C VAL A 44 -5.00 -5.94 33.25
N ALA A 45 -6.23 -5.54 32.95
CA ALA A 45 -7.38 -5.81 33.82
C ALA A 45 -7.58 -7.32 34.05
N ARG A 46 -7.94 -7.69 35.29
CA ARG A 46 -8.19 -9.10 35.69
C ARG A 46 -9.20 -9.80 34.78
N ASN A 47 -10.21 -9.08 34.31
CA ASN A 47 -11.24 -9.63 33.42
C ASN A 47 -10.70 -9.92 32.02
N THR A 48 -9.76 -9.11 31.53
CA THR A 48 -9.07 -9.33 30.25
C THR A 48 -8.14 -10.54 30.33
N VAL A 49 -7.43 -10.71 31.47
CA VAL A 49 -6.60 -11.90 31.71
C VAL A 49 -7.48 -13.16 31.76
N ARG A 50 -8.62 -13.09 32.47
CA ARG A 50 -9.58 -14.20 32.53
C ARG A 50 -10.15 -14.53 31.14
N ALA A 51 -10.52 -13.52 30.36
CA ALA A 51 -11.04 -13.71 29.01
C ALA A 51 -9.97 -14.27 28.05
N ALA A 52 -8.71 -13.84 28.18
CA ALA A 52 -7.60 -14.34 27.36
C ALA A 52 -7.24 -15.78 27.71
N LEU A 53 -7.25 -16.16 28.99
CA LEU A 53 -7.00 -17.54 29.44
C LEU A 53 -8.14 -18.50 29.08
N ALA A 54 -9.37 -17.99 28.96
CA ALA A 54 -10.53 -18.77 28.54
C ALA A 54 -10.67 -18.87 27.00
N SER A 55 -9.83 -18.18 26.23
CA SER A 55 -9.87 -18.16 24.77
C SER A 55 -8.72 -18.97 24.21
N ASP A 56 -9.01 -20.02 23.45
CA ASP A 56 -8.00 -20.89 22.84
C ASP A 56 -7.23 -20.17 21.71
N ARG A 57 -7.83 -19.10 21.15
CA ARG A 57 -7.21 -18.24 20.13
C ARG A 57 -6.71 -16.91 20.69
N PRO A 58 -5.59 -16.36 20.18
CA PRO A 58 -5.16 -15.01 20.49
C PRO A 58 -6.27 -13.98 20.20
N PRO A 59 -6.45 -12.95 21.05
CA PRO A 59 -7.48 -11.94 20.86
C PRO A 59 -7.24 -11.20 19.54
N ARG A 60 -8.13 -11.43 18.57
CA ARG A 60 -8.10 -10.71 17.29
C ARG A 60 -8.96 -9.46 17.40
N TYR A 61 -8.37 -8.31 17.14
CA TYR A 61 -9.10 -7.05 17.13
C TYR A 61 -10.02 -7.00 15.89
N GLU A 62 -11.29 -7.34 16.08
CA GLU A 62 -12.32 -7.22 15.06
C GLU A 62 -13.31 -6.12 15.50
N ARG A 63 -13.11 -4.90 15.00
CA ARG A 63 -14.17 -3.90 15.03
C ARG A 63 -14.93 -3.98 13.71
N ALA A 64 -16.25 -4.16 13.81
CA ALA A 64 -17.15 -3.85 12.71
C ALA A 64 -16.84 -2.41 12.25
N ARG A 65 -16.58 -2.23 10.94
CA ARG A 65 -16.29 -0.91 10.38
C ARG A 65 -17.46 0.00 10.73
N ARG A 66 -17.21 1.04 11.51
CA ARG A 66 -18.17 2.13 11.74
C ARG A 66 -18.44 2.75 10.36
N GLY A 67 -19.70 2.81 9.95
CA GLY A 67 -20.09 3.42 8.67
C GLY A 67 -19.46 4.81 8.52
N SER A 68 -19.06 5.14 7.29
CA SER A 68 -18.52 6.45 6.97
C SER A 68 -19.67 7.44 6.80
N VAL A 69 -19.48 8.69 7.22
CA VAL A 69 -20.42 9.80 6.93
C VAL A 69 -20.63 10.01 5.43
N ALA A 70 -19.75 9.45 4.59
CA ALA A 70 -19.81 9.53 3.15
C ALA A 70 -20.68 8.43 2.50
N ASP A 71 -21.04 7.37 3.23
CA ASP A 71 -21.80 6.25 2.66
C ASP A 71 -23.19 6.68 2.15
N PRO A 72 -23.96 7.56 2.85
CA PRO A 72 -25.25 8.04 2.34
C PRO A 72 -25.15 8.89 1.07
N TYR A 73 -24.02 9.54 0.83
CA TYR A 73 -23.80 10.45 -0.30
C TYR A 73 -23.20 9.76 -1.51
N GLU A 74 -22.81 8.49 -1.38
CA GLU A 74 -22.23 7.70 -2.47
C GLU A 74 -23.10 7.68 -3.74
N PRO A 75 -24.43 7.49 -3.69
CA PRO A 75 -25.28 7.52 -4.90
C PRO A 75 -25.24 8.85 -5.65
N GLN A 76 -25.24 9.97 -4.91
CA GLN A 76 -25.19 11.32 -5.50
C GLN A 76 -23.84 11.59 -6.16
N VAL A 77 -22.75 11.18 -5.50
CA VAL A 77 -21.38 11.28 -6.05
C VAL A 77 -21.25 10.43 -7.32
N ARG A 78 -21.82 9.21 -7.33
CA ARG A 78 -21.83 8.34 -8.51
C ARG A 78 -22.63 8.93 -9.67
N ALA A 79 -23.77 9.56 -9.41
CA ALA A 79 -24.54 10.25 -10.44
C ALA A 79 -23.75 11.41 -11.09
N LEU A 80 -22.99 12.17 -10.28
CA LEU A 80 -22.13 13.24 -10.78
C LEU A 80 -20.93 12.71 -11.58
N LEU A 81 -20.28 11.64 -11.11
CA LEU A 81 -19.14 11.02 -11.80
C LEU A 81 -19.54 10.28 -13.08
N ALA A 82 -20.78 9.79 -13.18
CA ALA A 82 -21.30 9.21 -14.42
C ALA A 82 -21.43 10.25 -15.54
N GLN A 83 -21.79 11.48 -15.22
CA GLN A 83 -21.90 12.58 -16.20
C GLN A 83 -20.54 13.27 -16.44
N TRP A 84 -19.74 13.41 -15.39
CA TRP A 84 -18.46 14.12 -15.43
C TRP A 84 -17.36 13.37 -14.65
N PRO A 85 -16.70 12.36 -15.27
CA PRO A 85 -15.75 11.49 -14.59
C PRO A 85 -14.52 12.21 -14.00
N ARG A 86 -14.10 13.32 -14.62
CA ARG A 86 -12.92 14.10 -14.20
C ARG A 86 -13.25 15.28 -13.28
N MET A 87 -14.50 15.45 -12.85
CA MET A 87 -14.91 16.60 -12.02
C MET A 87 -14.05 16.71 -10.75
N PRO A 88 -13.52 17.89 -10.37
CA PRO A 88 -12.72 18.04 -9.16
C PRO A 88 -13.51 17.77 -7.87
N GLY A 89 -12.85 17.15 -6.87
CA GLY A 89 -13.46 16.84 -5.57
C GLY A 89 -14.12 18.02 -4.85
N PRO A 90 -13.51 19.23 -4.84
CA PRO A 90 -14.15 20.41 -4.26
C PRO A 90 -15.45 20.83 -4.95
N VAL A 91 -15.54 20.67 -6.27
CA VAL A 91 -16.75 20.98 -7.04
C VAL A 91 -17.85 19.97 -6.74
N ILE A 92 -17.48 18.70 -6.59
CA ILE A 92 -18.42 17.65 -6.13
C ILE A 92 -18.95 17.99 -4.73
N ALA A 93 -18.07 18.41 -3.81
CA ALA A 93 -18.44 18.78 -2.45
C ALA A 93 -19.47 19.93 -2.43
N GLN A 94 -19.27 20.96 -3.27
CA GLN A 94 -20.21 22.07 -3.40
C GLN A 94 -21.55 21.62 -3.99
N ARG A 95 -21.55 20.73 -5.00
CA ARG A 95 -22.79 20.26 -5.64
C ARG A 95 -23.65 19.33 -4.79
N ILE A 96 -23.06 18.67 -3.81
CA ILE A 96 -23.77 17.80 -2.85
C ILE A 96 -24.02 18.50 -1.51
N ASP A 97 -23.75 19.81 -1.43
CA ASP A 97 -23.83 20.62 -0.21
C ASP A 97 -23.14 19.94 0.99
N TRP A 98 -21.90 19.50 0.79
CA TRP A 98 -21.17 18.65 1.73
C TRP A 98 -20.91 19.37 3.07
N PRO A 99 -21.51 18.93 4.19
CA PRO A 99 -21.46 19.67 5.46
C PRO A 99 -20.30 19.22 6.37
N TYR A 100 -19.51 18.23 5.94
CA TYR A 100 -18.45 17.61 6.75
C TYR A 100 -17.05 18.00 6.26
N SER A 101 -16.03 17.52 6.96
CA SER A 101 -14.64 17.68 6.51
C SER A 101 -14.38 16.97 5.17
N GLU A 102 -13.37 17.43 4.42
CA GLU A 102 -13.04 16.86 3.11
C GLU A 102 -12.48 15.42 3.17
N GLY A 103 -11.95 15.00 4.32
CA GLY A 103 -11.25 13.72 4.47
C GLY A 103 -12.11 12.50 4.07
N PRO A 104 -13.32 12.33 4.64
CA PRO A 104 -14.24 11.26 4.24
C PRO A 104 -14.62 11.31 2.75
N LEU A 105 -14.85 12.51 2.20
CA LEU A 105 -15.18 12.67 0.78
C LEU A 105 -14.02 12.28 -0.13
N LYS A 106 -12.78 12.67 0.21
CA LYS A 106 -11.57 12.24 -0.53
C LYS A 106 -11.41 10.73 -0.52
N LYS A 107 -11.63 10.08 0.62
CA LYS A 107 -11.60 8.60 0.73
C LYS A 107 -12.67 7.94 -0.14
N LEU A 108 -13.88 8.50 -0.16
CA LEU A 108 -14.97 8.02 -1.02
C LEU A 108 -14.61 8.17 -2.51
N LEU A 109 -14.14 9.35 -2.92
CA LEU A 109 -13.75 9.63 -4.30
C LEU A 109 -12.57 8.77 -4.77
N ALA A 110 -11.57 8.51 -3.92
CA ALA A 110 -10.45 7.63 -4.25
C ALA A 110 -10.90 6.18 -4.52
N ARG A 111 -11.94 5.71 -3.81
CA ARG A 111 -12.52 4.38 -4.03
C ARG A 111 -13.32 4.31 -5.33
N ILE A 112 -14.11 5.35 -5.62
CA ILE A 112 -15.12 5.32 -6.70
C ILE A 112 -14.54 5.79 -8.05
N ARG A 113 -13.70 6.83 -8.09
CA ARG A 113 -13.18 7.40 -9.34
C ARG A 113 -12.54 6.40 -10.31
N PRO A 114 -11.77 5.39 -9.86
CA PRO A 114 -11.19 4.39 -10.76
C PRO A 114 -12.24 3.63 -11.60
N GLU A 115 -13.47 3.51 -11.09
CA GLU A 115 -14.57 2.86 -11.81
C GLU A 115 -15.10 3.70 -12.99
N TYR A 116 -14.91 5.02 -12.96
CA TYR A 116 -15.51 5.97 -13.94
C TYR A 116 -14.48 6.61 -14.87
N VAL A 117 -13.24 6.81 -14.42
CA VAL A 117 -12.22 7.53 -15.20
C VAL A 117 -11.68 6.68 -16.36
N GLY A 118 -11.95 5.37 -16.35
CA GLY A 118 -11.29 4.42 -17.26
C GLY A 118 -9.81 4.31 -16.94
N VAL A 119 -9.14 3.27 -17.47
CA VAL A 119 -7.68 3.17 -17.37
C VAL A 119 -7.08 4.44 -17.97
N ASP A 120 -6.32 5.18 -17.18
CA ASP A 120 -5.54 6.33 -17.62
C ASP A 120 -4.71 5.88 -18.83
N PRO A 121 -5.00 6.36 -20.06
CA PRO A 121 -4.02 6.23 -21.11
C PRO A 121 -2.90 7.18 -20.68
N VAL A 122 -1.91 6.66 -19.94
CA VAL A 122 -0.56 7.25 -19.89
C VAL A 122 -0.36 7.85 -21.27
N ASP A 123 -0.26 9.18 -21.38
CA ASP A 123 -0.26 9.92 -22.64
C ASP A 123 0.76 9.27 -23.59
N ARG A 124 0.30 8.27 -24.36
CA ARG A 124 1.09 7.58 -25.36
C ARG A 124 0.97 8.48 -26.55
N VAL A 125 1.81 9.51 -26.59
CA VAL A 125 1.95 10.33 -27.78
C VAL A 125 2.55 9.43 -28.85
N SER A 126 1.71 8.94 -29.75
CA SER A 126 2.12 8.24 -30.95
C SER A 126 2.53 9.25 -31.99
N TYR A 127 3.73 9.09 -32.53
CA TYR A 127 4.26 9.91 -33.60
C TYR A 127 4.44 9.05 -34.84
N GLU A 128 3.93 9.50 -35.98
CA GLU A 128 4.21 8.91 -37.28
C GLU A 128 5.65 9.24 -37.71
N PRO A 129 6.27 8.43 -38.60
CA PRO A 129 7.59 8.75 -39.13
C PRO A 129 7.62 10.17 -39.71
N GLY A 130 8.57 10.99 -39.23
CA GLY A 130 8.70 12.39 -39.65
C GLY A 130 7.89 13.41 -38.85
N GLN A 131 7.06 12.99 -37.88
CA GLN A 131 6.40 13.93 -36.95
C GLN A 131 7.29 14.40 -35.80
N LEU A 132 8.44 13.75 -35.61
CA LEU A 132 9.48 14.17 -34.67
C LEU A 132 10.83 14.22 -35.35
N ALA A 133 11.59 15.25 -35.01
CA ALA A 133 13.02 15.34 -35.29
C ALA A 133 13.74 15.75 -34.01
N GLN A 134 14.83 15.07 -33.68
CA GLN A 134 15.76 15.53 -32.66
C GLN A 134 16.77 16.45 -33.33
N CYS A 135 16.91 17.66 -32.78
CA CYS A 135 17.85 18.66 -33.27
C CYS A 135 18.90 18.89 -32.18
N ASP A 136 20.14 18.50 -32.46
CA ASP A 136 21.27 18.67 -31.54
C ASP A 136 22.32 19.60 -32.15
N LEU A 137 22.95 20.40 -31.30
CA LEU A 137 24.05 21.27 -31.69
C LEU A 137 25.36 20.70 -31.14
N TRP A 138 26.24 20.25 -32.03
CA TRP A 138 27.54 19.70 -31.66
C TRP A 138 28.67 20.70 -31.95
N PHE A 139 29.52 20.93 -30.97
CA PHE A 139 30.72 21.78 -31.12
C PHE A 139 31.97 20.90 -31.26
N PRO A 140 32.57 20.79 -32.46
CA PRO A 140 33.77 19.99 -32.66
C PRO A 140 34.99 20.65 -31.99
N ALA A 141 35.87 19.85 -31.39
CA ALA A 141 37.10 20.33 -30.75
C ALA A 141 38.09 21.07 -31.68
N PRO A 142 38.32 20.65 -32.96
CA PRO A 142 39.26 21.35 -33.82
C PRO A 142 38.71 22.72 -34.27
N PRO A 143 39.50 23.82 -34.14
CA PRO A 143 39.10 25.12 -34.66
C PRO A 143 39.29 25.17 -36.18
N ILE A 144 38.29 25.69 -36.88
CA ILE A 144 38.26 25.81 -38.34
C ILE A 144 38.70 27.23 -38.72
N PRO A 145 39.63 27.40 -39.67
CA PRO A 145 40.02 28.72 -40.18
C PRO A 145 38.85 29.34 -40.95
N VAL A 146 38.41 30.52 -40.53
CA VAL A 146 37.26 31.25 -41.13
C VAL A 146 37.68 32.52 -41.87
N SER A 147 38.83 33.08 -41.53
CA SER A 147 39.44 34.21 -42.23
C SER A 147 40.96 34.24 -41.94
N PRO A 148 41.77 35.05 -42.66
CA PRO A 148 43.21 35.14 -42.41
C PRO A 148 43.51 35.49 -40.94
N GLY A 149 44.20 34.58 -40.23
CA GLY A 149 44.53 34.75 -38.81
C GLY A 149 43.38 34.48 -37.82
N GLN A 150 42.20 34.05 -38.30
CA GLN A 150 41.04 33.78 -37.45
C GLN A 150 40.59 32.32 -37.57
N ALA A 151 40.64 31.60 -36.45
CA ALA A 151 40.04 30.29 -36.31
C ALA A 151 38.91 30.30 -35.28
N ARG A 152 37.86 29.52 -35.53
CA ARG A 152 36.66 29.42 -34.68
C ARG A 152 36.19 27.97 -34.61
N VAL A 153 35.63 27.58 -33.46
CA VAL A 153 34.85 26.35 -33.36
C VAL A 153 33.45 26.65 -33.88
N LEU A 154 33.07 26.02 -34.99
CA LEU A 154 31.76 26.21 -35.62
C LEU A 154 30.80 25.12 -35.15
N PRO A 155 29.62 25.46 -34.61
CA PRO A 155 28.63 24.46 -34.24
C PRO A 155 28.07 23.76 -35.48
N VAL A 156 27.92 22.44 -35.37
CA VAL A 156 27.27 21.57 -36.34
C VAL A 156 25.88 21.25 -35.84
N LEU A 157 24.85 21.64 -36.60
CA LEU A 157 23.47 21.22 -36.35
C LEU A 157 23.28 19.81 -36.92
N VAL A 158 22.91 18.86 -36.05
CA VAL A 158 22.56 17.49 -36.41
C VAL A 158 21.05 17.33 -36.25
N ILE A 159 20.39 16.86 -37.30
CA ILE A 159 18.95 16.58 -37.29
C ILE A 159 18.75 15.09 -37.55
N VAL A 160 18.09 14.40 -36.62
CA VAL A 160 17.76 12.98 -36.73
C VAL A 160 16.25 12.82 -36.72
N LEU A 161 15.70 12.15 -37.74
CA LEU A 161 14.27 11.85 -37.79
C LEU A 161 13.93 10.74 -36.79
N GLY A 162 12.91 10.99 -35.96
CA GLY A 162 12.36 10.00 -35.06
C GLY A 162 11.67 8.91 -35.88
N SER A 163 12.15 7.67 -35.77
CA SER A 163 11.44 6.49 -36.27
C SER A 163 10.53 5.95 -35.17
N PRO A 164 9.23 5.73 -35.42
CA PRO A 164 8.38 5.08 -34.44
C PRO A 164 8.85 3.64 -34.23
N GLY A 165 9.52 3.40 -33.11
CA GLY A 165 9.78 2.05 -32.65
C GLY A 165 8.45 1.41 -32.25
N SER A 166 7.98 0.44 -33.04
CA SER A 166 7.02 -0.54 -32.56
C SER A 166 7.71 -1.36 -31.47
N CYS A 167 7.56 -0.92 -30.21
CA CYS A 167 7.92 -1.77 -29.08
C CYS A 167 6.93 -2.95 -29.07
N PRO A 168 7.36 -4.20 -29.34
CA PRO A 168 6.45 -5.33 -29.27
C PRO A 168 6.02 -5.47 -27.82
N ARG A 169 4.71 -5.45 -27.56
CA ARG A 169 4.16 -5.74 -26.25
C ARG A 169 4.69 -7.12 -25.80
N ARG A 170 5.48 -7.16 -24.74
CA ARG A 170 5.73 -8.38 -23.95
C ARG A 170 4.68 -8.51 -22.87
#